data_AF-A0AAD8N1P0-F1
#
_entry.id   AF-A0AAD8N1P0-F1
#
_cell.length_a   1.000
_cell.length_b   1.000
_cell.length_c   1.000
_cell.angle_alpha   90.00
_cell.angle_beta   90.00
_cell.angle_gamma   90.00
#
_symmetry.space_group_name_H-M   'P 1'
#
loop_
_entity.id
_entity.type
_entity.pdbx_description
1 polymer ?
#
loop_
_entity_poly.entity_id
_entity_poly.type
_entity_poly.pdbx_seq_one_letter_code
_entity_poly.pdbx_strand_id
1 'polypeptide(L)'
;MCNLNIKVFSFYDELHSYLASAGINGVKVDVQNILETLGTCHGGRVKLTRKYHQALEASISKNYPGNGIISCMISHNTDGLYSDKPGHHNFNLLKKLVLPNGSILRTKLPGRPTRDCLFSDPTRDKYDSLLKIWNLNDYNGVVGVFNCQGAGWCKVEKTNLIHDVQPGTITGFIRSEDIEANVDPALVQEVFFGNVLSANLGQAPARQATLGAGLPNTVVCTTVNKVCASGMKRL
;
A
#
# COMPACT_ATOMS: atom_id res chain seq x y z
N MET A 1 -0.67 16.36 31.56
CA MET A 1 -0.88 16.29 30.08
C MET A 1 0.25 16.90 29.23
N CYS A 2 1.14 17.77 29.74
CA CYS A 2 2.29 18.32 28.98
C CYS A 2 3.38 17.29 28.64
N ASN A 3 3.67 16.34 29.55
CA ASN A 3 4.78 15.39 29.37
C ASN A 3 4.65 14.42 28.20
N LEU A 4 3.43 14.21 27.66
CA LEU A 4 3.26 13.30 26.52
C LEU A 4 3.67 13.94 25.19
N ASN A 5 3.46 15.25 25.00
CA ASN A 5 3.85 15.94 23.76
C ASN A 5 5.37 15.94 23.57
N ILE A 6 6.10 16.22 24.65
CA ILE A 6 7.57 16.26 24.63
C ILE A 6 8.14 14.86 24.32
N LYS A 7 7.58 13.82 24.92
CA LYS A 7 8.04 12.43 24.71
C LYS A 7 7.80 11.93 23.28
N VAL A 8 6.62 12.20 22.71
CA VAL A 8 6.29 11.75 21.34
C VAL A 8 7.13 12.50 20.30
N PHE A 9 7.37 13.81 20.50
CA PHE A 9 8.27 14.57 19.63
C PHE A 9 9.71 14.06 19.72
N SER A 10 10.26 13.88 20.94
CA SER A 10 11.62 13.36 21.13
C SER A 10 11.81 12.03 20.41
N PHE A 11 10.84 11.12 20.54
CA PHE A 11 10.86 9.83 19.86
C PHE A 11 10.99 9.97 18.33
N TYR A 12 10.12 10.76 17.69
CA TYR A 12 10.18 10.94 16.24
C TYR A 12 11.43 11.72 15.80
N ASP A 13 11.87 12.71 16.58
CA ASP A 13 13.04 13.53 16.27
C ASP A 13 14.34 12.72 16.35
N GLU A 14 14.51 11.89 17.38
CA GLU A 14 15.65 10.97 17.50
C GLU A 14 15.67 9.96 16.33
N LEU A 15 14.52 9.37 15.99
CA LEU A 15 14.41 8.45 14.86
C LEU A 15 14.78 9.12 13.53
N HIS A 16 14.17 10.27 13.23
CA HIS A 16 14.37 10.94 11.95
C HIS A 16 15.76 11.60 11.84
N SER A 17 16.31 12.13 12.93
CA SER A 17 17.68 12.64 12.95
C SER A 17 18.71 11.54 12.70
N TYR A 18 18.51 10.36 13.29
CA TYR A 18 19.34 9.19 12.97
C TYR A 18 19.26 8.84 11.48
N LEU A 19 18.05 8.70 10.92
CA LEU A 19 17.87 8.37 9.50
C LEU A 19 18.46 9.45 8.57
N ALA A 20 18.29 10.73 8.90
CA ALA A 20 18.88 11.84 8.16
C ALA A 20 20.41 11.78 8.19
N SER A 21 21.02 11.48 9.34
CA SER A 21 22.48 11.30 9.44
C SER A 21 23.01 10.10 8.64
N ALA A 22 22.17 9.08 8.40
CA ALA A 22 22.46 7.97 7.51
C ALA A 22 22.30 8.30 6.01
N GLY A 23 22.05 9.57 5.64
CA GLY A 23 21.90 10.01 4.25
C GLY A 23 20.51 9.81 3.66
N ILE A 24 19.52 9.43 4.48
CA ILE A 24 18.13 9.32 4.04
C ILE A 24 17.55 10.72 3.86
N ASN A 25 16.94 10.95 2.70
CA ASN A 25 16.49 12.26 2.24
C ASN A 25 14.96 12.43 2.30
N GLY A 26 14.25 11.53 2.98
CA GLY A 26 12.81 11.62 3.20
C GLY A 26 12.27 10.37 3.89
N VAL A 27 11.09 10.48 4.49
CA VAL A 27 10.46 9.37 5.22
C VAL A 27 9.07 9.08 4.69
N LYS A 28 8.78 7.79 4.64
CA LYS A 28 7.46 7.27 4.32
C LYS A 28 6.81 6.82 5.63
N VAL A 29 5.61 7.33 5.91
CA VAL A 29 4.90 7.01 7.16
C VAL A 29 3.61 6.26 6.81
N ASP A 30 3.63 4.95 7.05
CA ASP A 30 2.48 4.06 6.86
C ASP A 30 1.67 3.89 8.15
N VAL A 31 0.41 3.44 8.03
CA VAL A 31 -0.40 2.91 9.15
C VAL A 31 -0.63 3.92 10.29
N GLN A 32 -0.74 5.22 9.99
CA GLN A 32 -1.02 6.25 11.00
C GLN A 32 -2.32 5.99 11.79
N ASN A 33 -3.26 5.26 11.19
CA ASN A 33 -4.53 4.90 11.83
C ASN A 33 -4.41 3.86 12.96
N ILE A 34 -3.26 3.19 13.12
CA ILE A 34 -3.07 2.28 14.26
C ILE A 34 -3.05 3.02 15.59
N LEU A 35 -2.63 4.29 15.60
CA LEU A 35 -2.71 5.14 16.78
C LEU A 35 -4.16 5.35 17.23
N GLU A 36 -5.10 5.42 16.28
CA GLU A 36 -6.53 5.46 16.58
C GLU A 36 -6.99 4.15 17.23
N THR A 37 -6.54 3.02 16.69
CA THR A 37 -6.86 1.69 17.22
C THR A 37 -6.30 1.48 18.63
N LEU A 38 -5.04 1.85 18.87
CA LEU A 38 -4.37 1.73 20.17
C LEU A 38 -4.95 2.70 21.21
N GLY A 39 -5.40 3.88 20.77
CA GLY A 39 -6.07 4.89 21.62
C GLY A 39 -7.53 4.54 21.98
N THR A 40 -8.08 3.47 21.40
CA THR A 40 -9.40 2.95 21.77
C THR A 40 -9.39 2.62 23.27
N CYS A 41 -10.35 3.17 24.01
CA CYS A 41 -10.52 3.09 25.47
C CYS A 41 -9.72 4.08 26.35
N HIS A 42 -8.88 4.95 25.78
CA HIS A 42 -8.08 5.90 26.58
C HIS A 42 -8.72 7.30 26.76
N GLY A 43 -9.87 7.56 26.12
CA GLY A 43 -10.50 8.89 26.08
C GLY A 43 -9.68 9.92 25.28
N GLY A 44 -10.34 10.81 24.54
CA GLY A 44 -9.63 11.87 23.79
C GLY A 44 -8.87 11.41 22.55
N ARG A 45 -9.34 10.37 21.85
CA ARG A 45 -8.75 9.80 20.61
C ARG A 45 -8.32 10.87 19.61
N VAL A 46 -9.21 11.81 19.29
CA VAL A 46 -8.95 12.93 18.38
C VAL A 46 -7.79 13.81 18.86
N LYS A 47 -7.71 14.06 20.17
CA LYS A 47 -6.66 14.90 20.78
C LYS A 47 -5.31 14.17 20.79
N LEU A 48 -5.30 12.85 20.97
CA LEU A 48 -4.08 12.04 20.91
C LEU A 48 -3.56 11.92 19.48
N THR A 49 -4.41 11.55 18.52
CA THR A 49 -4.04 11.48 17.10
C THR A 49 -3.49 12.82 16.59
N ARG A 50 -4.13 13.93 16.95
CA ARG A 50 -3.64 15.28 16.60
C ARG A 50 -2.24 15.56 17.14
N LYS A 51 -1.94 15.13 18.37
CA LYS A 51 -0.62 15.34 18.99
C LYS A 51 0.48 14.51 18.33
N TYR A 52 0.19 13.26 17.99
CA TYR A 52 1.12 12.41 17.24
C TYR A 52 1.39 12.98 15.85
N HIS A 53 0.34 13.43 15.15
CA HIS A 53 0.48 14.05 13.85
C HIS A 53 1.33 15.33 13.90
N GLN A 54 1.06 16.23 14.86
CA GLN A 54 1.84 17.45 15.08
C GLN A 54 3.31 17.16 15.40
N ALA A 55 3.59 16.16 16.25
CA ALA A 55 4.95 15.76 16.59
C ALA A 55 5.71 15.18 15.39
N LEU A 56 5.03 14.36 14.58
CA LEU A 56 5.55 13.78 13.36
C LEU A 56 5.91 14.87 12.34
N GLU A 57 4.97 15.79 12.06
CA GLU A 57 5.19 16.91 11.14
C GLU A 57 6.33 17.83 11.59
N ALA A 58 6.40 18.13 12.90
CA ALA A 58 7.46 18.96 13.47
C ALA A 58 8.84 18.30 13.33
N SER A 59 8.95 17.00 13.60
CA SER A 59 10.20 16.25 13.46
C SER A 59 10.65 16.19 11.99
N ILE A 60 9.72 15.94 11.07
CA ILE A 60 10.05 15.85 9.63
C ILE A 60 10.47 17.21 9.08
N SER A 61 9.76 18.28 9.46
CA SER A 61 10.11 19.65 9.08
C SER A 61 11.51 20.06 9.54
N LYS A 62 11.98 19.51 10.66
CA LYS A 62 13.33 19.75 11.20
C LYS A 62 14.40 18.94 10.46
N ASN A 63 14.15 17.66 10.20
CA ASN A 63 15.18 16.73 9.73
C ASN A 63 15.24 16.58 8.20
N TYR A 64 14.17 16.88 7.46
CA TYR A 64 14.08 16.69 6.00
C TYR A 64 13.63 17.96 5.25
N PRO A 65 14.45 19.03 5.22
CA PRO A 65 14.10 20.26 4.51
C PRO A 65 14.11 20.03 2.99
N GLY A 66 12.93 19.85 2.39
CA GLY A 66 12.73 19.88 0.92
C GLY A 66 12.08 18.66 0.28
N ASN A 67 12.04 17.50 0.96
CA ASN A 67 11.48 16.26 0.40
C ASN A 67 10.23 15.72 1.12
N GLY A 68 9.77 16.40 2.17
CA GLY A 68 8.45 16.21 2.78
C GLY A 68 8.14 14.79 3.30
N ILE A 69 6.89 14.61 3.75
CA ILE A 69 6.32 13.31 4.14
C ILE A 69 5.74 12.63 2.90
N ILE A 70 6.10 11.37 2.65
CA ILE A 70 5.34 10.53 1.73
C ILE A 70 4.37 9.69 2.57
N SER A 71 3.14 10.17 2.72
CA SER A 71 2.07 9.40 3.35
C SER A 71 1.62 8.29 2.40
N CYS A 72 1.55 7.06 2.90
CA CYS A 72 1.11 5.91 2.12
C CYS A 72 0.31 4.97 3.04
N MET A 73 -0.65 4.25 2.45
CA MET A 73 -1.71 3.50 3.13
C MET A 73 -2.67 4.36 3.96
N ILE A 74 -3.62 4.98 3.25
CA ILE A 74 -4.94 5.29 3.81
C ILE A 74 -5.96 4.63 2.89
N SER A 75 -6.44 3.44 3.22
CA SER A 75 -7.51 2.80 2.46
C SER A 75 -8.91 3.32 2.83
N HIS A 76 -9.07 4.25 3.79
CA HIS A 76 -10.41 4.63 4.24
C HIS A 76 -10.69 6.10 4.60
N ASN A 77 -9.76 7.04 4.49
CA ASN A 77 -10.06 8.45 4.79
C ASN A 77 -9.43 9.42 3.78
N THR A 78 -10.23 10.38 3.32
CA THR A 78 -9.90 11.38 2.30
C THR A 78 -8.83 12.41 2.75
N ASP A 79 -8.29 12.28 3.97
CA ASP A 79 -7.48 13.30 4.66
C ASP A 79 -5.97 13.03 4.67
N GLY A 80 -5.47 12.21 3.76
CA GLY A 80 -4.04 11.97 3.57
C GLY A 80 -3.36 13.07 2.77
N LEU A 81 -3.14 14.24 3.37
CA LEU A 81 -2.35 15.32 2.78
C LEU A 81 -0.93 14.83 2.46
N TYR A 82 -0.51 15.02 1.22
CA TYR A 82 0.90 15.17 0.88
C TYR A 82 1.34 16.49 1.55
N SER A 83 1.70 16.43 2.84
CA SER A 83 2.05 17.63 3.61
C SER A 83 3.47 18.03 3.22
N ASP A 84 3.54 18.79 2.14
CA ASP A 84 4.42 19.94 2.13
C ASP A 84 3.71 21.05 2.92
N LYS A 85 4.45 21.95 3.60
CA LYS A 85 3.87 22.90 4.57
C LYS A 85 2.63 23.59 3.95
N PRO A 86 1.55 23.87 4.70
CA PRO A 86 0.43 24.65 4.17
C PRO A 86 0.92 25.94 3.48
N GLY A 87 0.71 26.05 2.16
CA GLY A 87 1.20 27.17 1.34
C GLY A 87 2.59 27.03 0.70
N HIS A 88 3.35 25.97 1.00
CA HIS A 88 4.58 25.60 0.31
C HIS A 88 4.40 24.21 -0.28
N HIS A 89 4.26 24.11 -1.60
CA HIS A 89 4.20 22.83 -2.30
C HIS A 89 5.41 22.66 -3.22
N ASN A 90 6.07 21.51 -3.11
CA ASN A 90 7.15 21.09 -3.98
C ASN A 90 6.51 20.54 -5.25
N PHE A 91 6.11 21.46 -6.13
CA PHE A 91 5.50 21.12 -7.40
C PHE A 91 6.40 20.26 -8.27
N ASN A 92 7.73 20.33 -8.11
CA ASN A 92 8.66 19.44 -8.83
C ASN A 92 8.56 17.98 -8.38
N LEU A 93 8.21 17.75 -7.11
CA LEU A 93 7.99 16.41 -6.57
C LEU A 93 6.55 15.94 -6.82
N LEU A 94 5.55 16.82 -6.66
CA LEU A 94 4.15 16.52 -7.01
C LEU A 94 4.01 16.18 -8.49
N LYS A 95 4.69 16.89 -9.40
CA LYS A 95 4.75 16.57 -10.84
C LYS A 95 5.29 15.17 -11.14
N LYS A 96 6.02 14.54 -10.23
CA LYS A 96 6.48 13.14 -10.37
C LYS A 96 5.43 12.12 -9.92
N LEU A 97 4.37 12.56 -9.24
CA LEU A 97 3.29 11.74 -8.68
C LEU A 97 1.95 11.95 -9.41
N VAL A 98 1.90 12.88 -10.36
CA VAL A 98 0.73 13.18 -11.19
C VAL A 98 1.08 12.98 -12.66
N LEU A 99 0.08 12.69 -13.47
CA LEU A 99 0.19 12.65 -14.92
C LEU A 99 0.54 14.04 -15.50
N PRO A 100 1.02 14.14 -16.76
CA PRO A 100 1.36 15.42 -17.37
C PRO A 100 0.23 16.46 -17.38
N ASN A 101 -1.03 16.02 -17.33
CA ASN A 101 -2.22 16.87 -17.24
C ASN A 101 -2.57 17.30 -15.79
N GLY A 102 -1.76 16.92 -14.80
CA GLY A 102 -1.95 17.22 -13.38
C GLY A 102 -2.92 16.29 -12.63
N SER A 103 -3.52 15.30 -13.29
CA SER A 103 -4.37 14.33 -12.60
C SER A 103 -3.55 13.24 -11.91
N ILE A 104 -4.08 12.69 -10.81
CA ILE A 104 -3.51 11.51 -10.17
C ILE A 104 -4.19 10.29 -10.77
N LEU A 105 -3.40 9.28 -11.16
CA LEU A 105 -3.98 8.04 -11.61
C LEU A 105 -4.65 7.32 -10.44
N ARG A 106 -5.99 7.36 -10.41
CA ARG A 106 -6.81 6.70 -9.40
C ARG A 106 -7.85 5.83 -10.05
N THR A 107 -8.18 4.75 -9.35
CA THR A 107 -9.26 3.88 -9.75
C THR A 107 -10.60 4.59 -9.63
N LYS A 108 -11.50 4.36 -10.58
CA LYS A 108 -12.81 5.03 -10.68
C LYS A 108 -13.76 4.63 -9.56
N LEU A 109 -13.66 3.39 -9.09
CA LEU A 109 -14.58 2.80 -8.12
C LEU A 109 -13.80 2.24 -6.93
N PRO A 110 -14.48 1.75 -5.87
CA PRO A 110 -13.86 0.87 -4.89
C PRO A 110 -13.45 -0.46 -5.54
N GLY A 111 -12.37 -1.06 -5.05
CA GLY A 111 -11.93 -2.38 -5.54
C GLY A 111 -13.01 -3.44 -5.34
N ARG A 112 -13.24 -4.27 -6.36
CA ARG A 112 -14.26 -5.32 -6.37
C ARG A 112 -13.59 -6.70 -6.34
N PRO A 113 -14.12 -7.68 -5.60
CA PRO A 113 -13.66 -9.06 -5.75
C PRO A 113 -13.83 -9.52 -7.21
N THR A 114 -12.89 -10.31 -7.71
CA THR A 114 -13.06 -10.98 -9.01
C THR A 114 -14.15 -12.05 -8.89
N ARG A 115 -14.72 -12.43 -10.03
CA ARG A 115 -15.87 -13.36 -10.07
C ARG A 115 -15.59 -14.71 -9.40
N ASP A 116 -14.37 -15.21 -9.53
CA ASP A 116 -13.91 -16.47 -8.93
C ASP A 116 -13.63 -16.38 -7.42
N CYS A 117 -13.58 -15.18 -6.84
CA CYS A 117 -13.45 -14.98 -5.39
C CYS A 117 -14.79 -14.76 -4.69
N LEU A 118 -15.91 -14.52 -5.41
CA LEU A 118 -17.18 -14.10 -4.82
C LEU A 118 -17.79 -15.11 -3.83
N PHE A 119 -17.56 -16.40 -4.05
CA PHE A 119 -18.14 -17.48 -3.25
C PHE A 119 -17.08 -18.33 -2.53
N SER A 120 -15.85 -17.84 -2.48
CA SER A 120 -14.73 -18.48 -1.83
C SER A 120 -14.43 -17.77 -0.51
N ASP A 121 -14.02 -18.50 0.52
CA ASP A 121 -13.47 -17.90 1.74
C ASP A 121 -11.94 -17.99 1.69
N PRO A 122 -11.26 -16.99 1.08
CA PRO A 122 -9.80 -17.00 0.92
C PRO A 122 -9.04 -16.92 2.25
N THR A 123 -9.75 -16.84 3.38
CA THR A 123 -9.15 -16.85 4.72
C THR A 123 -9.18 -18.24 5.39
N ARG A 124 -10.02 -19.17 4.90
CA ARG A 124 -10.30 -20.45 5.58
C ARG A 124 -10.35 -21.68 4.68
N ASP A 125 -10.27 -21.52 3.38
CA ASP A 125 -10.43 -22.62 2.42
C ASP A 125 -9.22 -23.57 2.29
N LYS A 126 -8.19 -23.44 3.15
CA LYS A 126 -7.03 -24.33 3.20
C LYS A 126 -6.25 -24.41 1.88
N TYR A 127 -5.76 -23.26 1.44
CA TYR A 127 -4.85 -23.08 0.31
C TYR A 127 -5.47 -23.20 -1.08
N ASP A 128 -6.80 -23.08 -1.18
CA ASP A 128 -7.53 -23.28 -2.44
C ASP A 128 -7.78 -21.98 -3.21
N SER A 129 -7.94 -20.84 -2.52
CA SER A 129 -8.14 -19.56 -3.19
C SER A 129 -7.24 -18.41 -2.70
N LEU A 130 -6.94 -17.52 -3.65
CA LEU A 130 -6.33 -16.22 -3.41
C LEU A 130 -7.42 -15.15 -3.40
N LEU A 131 -7.30 -14.14 -2.57
CA LEU A 131 -8.17 -12.97 -2.66
C LEU A 131 -7.69 -12.09 -3.82
N LYS A 132 -8.50 -12.01 -4.88
CA LYS A 132 -8.25 -11.11 -6.00
C LYS A 132 -9.27 -9.97 -5.98
N ILE A 133 -8.76 -8.75 -6.10
CA ILE A 133 -9.55 -7.51 -6.13
C ILE A 133 -9.16 -6.75 -7.38
N TRP A 134 -10.13 -6.34 -8.18
CA TRP A 134 -9.90 -5.64 -9.43
C TRP A 134 -10.55 -4.25 -9.44
N ASN A 135 -10.06 -3.40 -10.36
CA ASN A 135 -10.60 -2.08 -10.62
C ASN A 135 -10.12 -1.51 -11.98
N LEU A 136 -10.63 -0.35 -12.35
CA LEU A 136 -10.28 0.38 -13.58
C LEU A 136 -9.98 1.84 -13.30
N ASN A 137 -9.11 2.44 -14.09
CA ASN A 137 -9.03 3.89 -14.27
C ASN A 137 -9.31 4.26 -15.74
N ASP A 138 -8.98 5.49 -16.14
CA ASP A 138 -9.20 5.97 -17.51
C ASP A 138 -8.33 5.28 -18.57
N TYR A 139 -7.21 4.66 -18.15
CA TYR A 139 -6.18 4.17 -19.06
C TYR A 139 -5.81 2.69 -18.87
N ASN A 140 -6.06 2.12 -17.69
CA ASN A 140 -5.69 0.74 -17.37
C ASN A 140 -6.66 0.07 -16.39
N GLY A 141 -6.56 -1.25 -16.35
CA GLY A 141 -7.15 -2.08 -15.30
C GLY A 141 -6.09 -2.58 -14.33
N VAL A 142 -6.51 -2.72 -13.07
CA VAL A 142 -5.64 -3.09 -11.96
C VAL A 142 -6.24 -4.30 -11.28
N VAL A 143 -5.42 -5.32 -11.03
CA VAL A 143 -5.78 -6.47 -10.19
C VAL A 143 -4.75 -6.56 -9.06
N GLY A 144 -5.24 -6.53 -7.83
CA GLY A 144 -4.48 -6.83 -6.62
C GLY A 144 -4.77 -8.26 -6.17
N VAL A 145 -3.73 -9.03 -5.87
CA VAL A 145 -3.84 -10.41 -5.40
C VAL A 145 -3.20 -10.53 -4.04
N PHE A 146 -3.92 -11.14 -3.11
CA PHE A 146 -3.55 -11.23 -1.72
C PHE A 146 -3.66 -12.68 -1.24
N ASN A 147 -2.62 -13.15 -0.56
CA ASN A 147 -2.72 -14.32 0.31
C ASN A 147 -3.27 -13.85 1.66
N CYS A 148 -4.47 -14.31 2.02
CA CYS A 148 -5.13 -13.96 3.27
C CYS A 148 -5.15 -15.12 4.28
N GLN A 149 -4.33 -16.15 4.06
CA GLN A 149 -4.30 -17.35 4.89
C GLN A 149 -3.22 -17.31 5.97
N GLY A 150 -3.37 -18.17 6.97
CA GLY A 150 -2.33 -18.45 7.97
C GLY A 150 -2.27 -17.48 9.16
N ALA A 151 -2.81 -16.26 9.05
CA ALA A 151 -2.85 -15.34 10.18
C ALA A 151 -4.03 -14.37 10.14
N GLY A 152 -4.56 -14.01 11.32
CA GLY A 152 -5.64 -13.04 11.49
C GLY A 152 -5.42 -12.13 12.69
N TRP A 153 -5.95 -10.92 12.63
CA TRP A 153 -5.90 -9.98 13.76
C TRP A 153 -6.96 -10.33 14.82
N CYS A 154 -6.54 -10.65 16.04
CA CYS A 154 -7.44 -10.82 17.17
C CYS A 154 -7.72 -9.47 17.83
N LYS A 155 -8.97 -9.00 17.75
CA LYS A 155 -9.38 -7.73 18.36
C LYS A 155 -9.32 -7.74 19.89
N VAL A 156 -9.52 -8.90 20.51
CA VAL A 156 -9.56 -9.05 21.98
C VAL A 156 -8.15 -9.00 22.55
N GLU A 157 -7.29 -9.89 22.06
CA GLU A 157 -5.88 -10.01 22.46
C GLU A 157 -5.01 -8.86 21.90
N LYS A 158 -5.51 -8.14 20.89
CA LYS A 158 -4.75 -7.12 20.12
C LYS A 158 -3.42 -7.65 19.58
N THR A 159 -3.44 -8.89 19.11
CA THR A 159 -2.28 -9.58 18.55
C THR A 159 -2.65 -10.26 17.24
N ASN A 160 -1.65 -10.48 16.38
CA ASN A 160 -1.82 -11.37 15.24
C ASN A 160 -1.81 -12.81 15.74
N LEU A 161 -2.91 -13.53 15.50
CA LEU A 161 -2.99 -14.96 15.72
C LEU A 161 -2.55 -15.66 14.45
N ILE A 162 -1.51 -16.49 14.58
CA ILE A 162 -1.07 -17.38 13.51
C ILE A 162 -1.86 -18.68 13.67
N HIS A 163 -2.72 -18.98 12.70
CA HIS A 163 -3.57 -20.17 12.72
C HIS A 163 -2.87 -21.38 12.11
N ASP A 164 -1.87 -21.15 11.26
CA ASP A 164 -1.02 -22.18 10.69
C ASP A 164 0.45 -21.77 10.76
N VAL A 165 1.24 -22.54 11.51
CA VAL A 165 2.67 -22.26 11.76
C VAL A 165 3.54 -22.71 10.58
N GLN A 166 3.03 -23.59 9.71
CA GLN A 166 3.70 -24.04 8.49
C GLN A 166 2.72 -23.99 7.30
N PRO A 167 2.40 -22.78 6.80
CA PRO A 167 1.44 -22.66 5.74
C PRO A 167 1.93 -23.32 4.45
N GLY A 168 1.04 -24.05 3.78
CA GLY A 168 1.28 -24.62 2.47
C GLY A 168 1.51 -23.56 1.39
N THR A 169 2.05 -23.97 0.25
CA THR A 169 2.17 -23.07 -0.92
C THR A 169 0.81 -22.95 -1.61
N ILE A 170 0.27 -21.73 -1.72
CA ILE A 170 -0.91 -21.44 -2.55
C ILE A 170 -0.45 -21.09 -3.95
N THR A 171 -1.05 -21.73 -4.95
CA THR A 171 -0.84 -21.37 -6.35
C THR A 171 -2.16 -20.89 -6.93
N GLY A 172 -2.12 -19.79 -7.68
CA GLY A 172 -3.29 -19.28 -8.38
C GLY A 172 -2.90 -18.57 -9.66
N PHE A 173 -3.90 -18.31 -10.50
CA PHE A 173 -3.73 -17.66 -11.80
C PHE A 173 -4.49 -16.33 -11.81
N ILE A 174 -3.87 -15.34 -12.44
CA ILE A 174 -4.49 -14.06 -12.75
C ILE A 174 -4.82 -14.10 -14.24
N ARG A 175 -5.96 -13.60 -14.68
CA ARG A 175 -6.33 -13.51 -16.10
C ARG A 175 -6.78 -12.10 -16.44
N SER A 176 -6.71 -11.70 -17.71
CA SER A 176 -7.31 -10.42 -18.14
C SER A 176 -8.81 -10.36 -17.87
N GLU A 177 -9.49 -11.50 -17.95
CA GLU A 177 -10.92 -11.72 -17.63
C GLU A 177 -11.27 -11.40 -16.17
N ASP A 178 -10.29 -11.37 -15.26
CA ASP A 178 -10.50 -10.97 -13.86
C ASP A 178 -10.92 -9.50 -13.75
N ILE A 179 -10.63 -8.71 -14.78
CA ILE A 179 -11.09 -7.33 -14.92
C ILE A 179 -12.36 -7.38 -15.79
N GLU A 180 -13.51 -7.07 -15.20
CA GLU A 180 -14.80 -7.06 -15.93
C GLU A 180 -14.94 -5.81 -16.83
N ALA A 181 -13.95 -5.58 -17.68
CA ALA A 181 -13.88 -4.51 -18.68
C ALA A 181 -14.03 -5.02 -20.11
N ASN A 182 -14.15 -6.34 -20.30
CA ASN A 182 -14.26 -6.99 -21.61
C ASN A 182 -13.13 -6.59 -22.58
N VAL A 183 -11.89 -6.54 -22.07
CA VAL A 183 -10.70 -6.16 -22.84
C VAL A 183 -10.09 -7.40 -23.47
N ASP A 184 -9.83 -7.33 -24.78
CA ASP A 184 -9.11 -8.37 -25.50
C ASP A 184 -7.67 -8.49 -24.93
N PRO A 185 -7.26 -9.68 -24.43
CA PRO A 185 -5.91 -9.93 -23.94
C PRO A 185 -4.80 -9.49 -24.91
N ALA A 186 -5.06 -9.54 -26.23
CA ALA A 186 -4.10 -9.14 -27.26
C ALA A 186 -3.80 -7.63 -27.28
N LEU A 187 -4.66 -6.80 -26.69
CA LEU A 187 -4.47 -5.35 -26.62
C LEU A 187 -3.60 -4.91 -25.43
N VAL A 188 -3.26 -5.83 -24.52
CA VAL A 188 -2.38 -5.52 -23.38
C VAL A 188 -0.95 -5.33 -23.89
N GLN A 189 -0.37 -4.16 -23.65
CA GLN A 189 0.98 -3.82 -24.11
C GLN A 189 2.04 -3.98 -23.02
N GLU A 190 1.68 -3.70 -21.77
CA GLU A 190 2.59 -3.72 -20.64
C GLU A 190 1.88 -4.19 -19.36
N VAL A 191 2.59 -4.96 -18.53
CA VAL A 191 2.14 -5.43 -17.22
C VAL A 191 3.10 -4.92 -16.14
N PHE A 192 2.52 -4.27 -15.12
CA PHE A 192 3.22 -3.91 -13.90
C PHE A 192 2.79 -4.82 -12.76
N PHE A 193 3.74 -5.60 -12.24
CA PHE A 193 3.51 -6.55 -11.18
C PHE A 193 4.12 -6.04 -9.87
N GLY A 194 3.27 -5.56 -8.97
CA GLY A 194 3.68 -5.16 -7.62
C GLY A 194 3.93 -6.39 -6.75
N ASN A 195 5.19 -6.66 -6.40
CA ASN A 195 5.55 -7.79 -5.55
C ASN A 195 6.34 -7.31 -4.33
N VAL A 196 5.78 -7.55 -3.14
CA VAL A 196 6.37 -7.08 -1.87
C VAL A 196 7.27 -8.14 -1.23
N LEU A 197 6.73 -9.34 -1.05
CA LEU A 197 7.42 -10.45 -0.41
C LEU A 197 7.84 -11.47 -1.47
N SER A 198 9.13 -11.45 -1.82
CA SER A 198 9.71 -12.40 -2.76
C SER A 198 10.19 -13.66 -2.04
N ALA A 199 9.32 -14.67 -1.90
CA ALA A 199 9.70 -15.98 -1.39
C ALA A 199 9.20 -17.06 -2.34
N ASN A 200 10.09 -17.95 -2.78
CA ASN A 200 9.78 -19.11 -3.62
C ASN A 200 9.04 -18.79 -4.95
N LEU A 201 9.23 -17.60 -5.53
CA LEU A 201 8.53 -17.15 -6.75
C LEU A 201 9.29 -17.44 -8.06
N GLY A 202 10.53 -17.94 -8.00
CA GLY A 202 11.38 -18.12 -9.17
C GLY A 202 11.84 -16.80 -9.82
N GLN A 203 12.33 -16.89 -11.06
CA GLN A 203 12.86 -15.75 -11.83
C GLN A 203 11.76 -15.01 -12.60
N ALA A 204 11.84 -13.68 -12.68
CA ALA A 204 10.88 -12.85 -13.42
C ALA A 204 9.40 -13.14 -13.08
N PRO A 205 8.96 -12.93 -11.82
CA PRO A 205 7.60 -13.26 -11.38
C PRO A 205 6.51 -12.54 -12.19
N ALA A 206 6.75 -11.29 -12.61
CA ALA A 206 5.83 -10.59 -13.52
C ALA A 206 5.59 -11.37 -14.81
N ARG A 207 6.66 -11.92 -15.41
CA ARG A 207 6.59 -12.66 -16.67
C ARG A 207 5.86 -13.99 -16.48
N GLN A 208 6.12 -14.70 -15.39
CA GLN A 208 5.41 -15.94 -15.05
C GLN A 208 3.92 -15.68 -14.88
N ALA A 209 3.55 -14.62 -14.15
CA ALA A 209 2.16 -14.23 -13.96
C ALA A 209 1.50 -13.84 -15.30
N THR A 210 2.17 -13.04 -16.14
CA THR A 210 1.67 -12.63 -17.46
C THR A 210 1.42 -13.83 -18.38
N LEU A 211 2.36 -14.77 -18.46
CA LEU A 211 2.19 -15.97 -19.29
C LEU A 211 1.11 -16.90 -18.73
N GLY A 212 1.05 -17.07 -17.40
CA GLY A 212 -0.02 -17.81 -16.72
C GLY A 212 -1.40 -17.17 -16.90
N ALA A 213 -1.44 -15.86 -17.19
CA ALA A 213 -2.65 -15.11 -17.50
C ALA A 213 -3.16 -15.27 -18.93
N GLY A 214 -2.44 -16.01 -19.78
CA GLY A 214 -2.77 -16.14 -21.19
C GLY A 214 -2.46 -14.89 -22.02
N LEU A 215 -1.65 -13.96 -21.49
CA LEU A 215 -1.24 -12.77 -22.23
C LEU A 215 -0.10 -13.11 -23.22
N PRO A 216 -0.01 -12.40 -24.37
CA PRO A 216 1.02 -12.64 -25.36
C PRO A 216 2.45 -12.56 -24.79
N ASN A 217 3.37 -13.36 -25.34
CA ASN A 217 4.78 -13.33 -24.94
C ASN A 217 5.52 -12.03 -25.38
N THR A 218 4.88 -11.21 -26.21
CA THR A 218 5.36 -9.89 -26.64
C THR A 218 5.09 -8.79 -25.60
N VAL A 219 4.23 -9.05 -24.61
CA VAL A 219 3.88 -8.08 -23.56
C VAL A 219 5.09 -7.78 -22.68
N VAL A 220 5.36 -6.49 -22.51
CA VAL A 220 6.44 -6.01 -21.64
C VAL A 220 6.03 -6.21 -20.18
N CYS A 221 6.92 -6.77 -19.37
CA CYS A 221 6.61 -7.12 -17.97
C CYS A 221 7.62 -6.46 -17.03
N THR A 222 7.14 -5.67 -16.08
CA THR A 222 7.99 -5.00 -15.09
C THR A 222 7.54 -5.39 -13.67
N THR A 223 8.47 -5.95 -12.88
CA THR A 223 8.23 -6.21 -11.45
C THR A 223 8.63 -4.99 -10.63
N VAL A 224 7.75 -4.52 -9.74
CA VAL A 224 8.01 -3.40 -8.84
C VAL A 224 7.95 -3.91 -7.40
N ASN A 225 9.03 -3.69 -6.64
CA ASN A 225 9.03 -3.89 -5.19
C ASN A 225 9.27 -2.56 -4.48
N LYS A 226 8.18 -1.99 -3.96
CA LYS A 226 8.14 -0.79 -3.12
C LYS A 226 7.27 -1.00 -1.88
N VAL A 227 7.27 -2.22 -1.34
CA VAL A 227 6.50 -2.61 -0.14
C VAL A 227 5.04 -2.14 -0.28
N CYS A 228 4.45 -1.44 0.71
CA CYS A 228 3.05 -1.03 0.66
C CYS A 228 2.71 -0.02 -0.46
N ALA A 229 3.70 0.50 -1.20
CA ALA A 229 3.52 1.40 -2.34
C ALA A 229 3.79 0.73 -3.71
N SER A 230 4.05 -0.58 -3.74
CA SER A 230 4.41 -1.31 -4.98
C SER A 230 3.36 -1.18 -6.08
N GLY A 231 2.08 -1.14 -5.71
CA GLY A 231 0.98 -0.91 -6.66
C GLY A 231 0.74 0.56 -7.03
N MET A 232 1.08 1.51 -6.14
CA MET A 232 0.77 2.93 -6.34
C MET A 232 1.85 3.72 -7.08
N LYS A 233 3.14 3.32 -7.04
CA LYS A 233 4.22 4.09 -7.68
C LYS A 233 4.19 4.06 -9.22
N ARG A 234 3.35 3.23 -9.81
CA ARG A 234 3.30 2.97 -11.25
C ARG A 234 1.95 3.27 -11.88
N LEU A 235 0.94 3.53 -11.05
CA LEU A 235 -0.22 4.30 -11.45
C LEU A 235 0.24 5.76 -11.58
#